data_AF-A0A427XU61-F1
#
_entry.id   AF-A0A427XU61-F1
#
_cell.length_a   1.000
_cell.length_b   1.000
_cell.length_c   1.000
_cell.angle_alpha   90.00
_cell.angle_beta   90.00
_cell.angle_gamma   90.00
#
_symmetry.space_group_name_H-M   'P 1'
#
loop_
_entity.id
_entity.type
_entity.pdbx_description
1 polymer ?
#
loop_
_entity_poly.entity_id
_entity_poly.type
_entity_poly.pdbx_seq_one_letter_code
_entity_poly.pdbx_strand_id
1 'polypeptide(L)'
;MIAFSKLLTLLPLLPFVFGAPVEVVKRSVPSGFPYAEGTKFMLDGQPFCFGGMNAYWIPQLVTDAQYTQAFDMLKDLNAKVLRTWAFSMVETVPTNSLTYYQLWEGDSFTVNTGANGLERMDKTVAMAEKYNIKLILAFTNNWDDYGGADHA
;
A
#
# COMPACT_ATOMS: atom_id res chain seq x y z
N MET A 1 -75.51 -2.92 39.65
CA MET A 1 -74.35 -3.31 40.48
C MET A 1 -73.60 -4.36 39.66
N ILE A 2 -72.40 -4.13 39.16
CA ILE A 2 -71.14 -3.94 39.89
C ILE A 2 -70.24 -3.00 39.07
N ALA A 3 -69.63 -2.00 39.74
CA ALA A 3 -68.62 -1.12 39.17
C ALA A 3 -67.25 -1.79 39.26
N PHE A 4 -66.46 -1.74 38.18
CA PHE A 4 -65.03 -2.05 38.23
C PHE A 4 -64.21 -0.82 37.83
N SER A 5 -63.37 -0.43 38.79
CA SER A 5 -62.45 0.69 38.79
C SER A 5 -61.48 0.67 37.60
N LYS A 6 -61.34 1.82 36.92
CA LYS A 6 -60.28 2.05 35.93
C LYS A 6 -58.96 2.30 36.67
N LEU A 7 -58.06 1.32 36.66
CA LEU A 7 -56.71 1.49 37.16
C LEU A 7 -55.86 2.16 36.07
N LEU A 8 -55.54 3.44 36.25
CA LEU A 8 -54.66 4.20 35.36
C LEU A 8 -53.21 3.90 35.76
N THR A 9 -52.54 3.00 35.05
CA THR A 9 -51.10 2.72 35.23
C THR A 9 -50.28 3.82 34.57
N LEU A 10 -49.61 4.66 35.36
CA LEU A 10 -48.55 5.55 34.87
C LEU A 10 -47.34 4.70 34.45
N LEU A 11 -46.99 4.72 33.16
CA LEU A 11 -45.70 4.22 32.66
C LEU A 11 -44.61 5.27 32.96
N PRO A 12 -43.44 4.90 33.50
CA PRO A 12 -42.33 5.84 33.64
C PRO A 12 -41.72 6.12 32.26
N LEU A 13 -41.67 7.40 31.88
CA LEU A 13 -40.89 7.88 30.74
C LEU A 13 -39.40 7.75 31.08
N LEU A 14 -38.73 6.74 30.50
CA LEU A 14 -37.27 6.66 30.49
C LEU A 14 -36.71 7.80 29.63
N PRO A 15 -35.74 8.59 30.12
CA PRO A 15 -35.08 9.59 29.29
C PRO A 15 -34.29 8.88 28.18
N PHE A 16 -34.68 9.15 26.93
CA PHE A 16 -33.83 8.87 25.77
C PHE A 16 -32.58 9.77 25.89
N VAL A 17 -31.47 9.18 26.33
CA VAL A 17 -30.17 9.83 26.20
C VAL A 17 -29.79 9.75 24.72
N PHE A 18 -30.04 10.83 23.98
CA PHE A 18 -29.42 11.00 22.66
C PHE A 18 -27.92 11.11 22.88
N GLY A 19 -27.19 10.03 22.58
CA GLY A 19 -25.73 10.10 22.48
C GLY A 19 -25.37 11.19 21.48
N ALA A 20 -24.54 12.14 21.88
CA ALA A 20 -24.01 13.15 20.97
C ALA A 20 -23.40 12.43 19.76
N PRO A 21 -23.60 12.92 18.52
CA PRO A 21 -22.96 12.33 17.37
C PRO A 21 -21.45 12.36 17.61
N VAL A 22 -20.83 11.18 17.63
CA VAL A 22 -19.37 11.07 17.59
C VAL A 22 -18.97 11.65 16.25
N GLU A 23 -18.40 12.85 16.27
CA GLU A 23 -17.86 13.46 15.07
C GLU A 23 -16.60 12.66 14.69
N VAL A 24 -16.75 11.78 13.70
CA VAL A 24 -15.63 11.03 13.15
C VAL A 24 -14.79 12.04 12.38
N VAL A 25 -13.75 12.58 13.04
CA VAL A 25 -12.76 13.43 12.39
C VAL A 25 -12.02 12.58 11.37
N LYS A 26 -12.44 12.66 10.10
CA LYS A 26 -11.74 12.01 9.00
C LYS A 26 -10.34 12.64 8.94
N ARG A 27 -9.33 11.85 9.27
CA ARG A 27 -7.93 12.30 9.20
C ARG A 27 -7.67 12.83 7.78
N SER A 28 -7.08 14.02 7.69
CA SER A 28 -6.72 14.58 6.39
C SER A 28 -5.67 13.68 5.72
N VAL A 29 -5.91 13.34 4.46
CA VAL A 29 -4.94 12.61 3.64
C VAL A 29 -3.85 13.61 3.23
N PRO A 30 -2.56 13.28 3.39
CA PRO A 30 -1.49 14.18 2.96
C PRO A 30 -1.55 14.43 1.44
N SER A 31 -1.14 15.63 1.03
CA SER A 31 -1.04 15.99 -0.39
C SER A 31 -0.16 14.99 -1.15
N GLY A 32 -0.58 14.62 -2.36
CA GLY A 32 0.11 13.68 -3.23
C GLY A 32 -0.13 12.20 -2.93
N PHE A 33 -0.85 11.85 -1.85
CA PHE A 33 -1.20 10.47 -1.51
C PHE A 33 -2.57 10.08 -2.06
N PRO A 34 -2.66 9.03 -2.89
CA PRO A 34 -3.94 8.49 -3.32
C PRO A 34 -4.72 7.89 -2.13
N TYR A 35 -6.04 8.02 -2.16
CA TYR A 35 -6.94 7.46 -1.16
C TYR A 35 -8.22 6.94 -1.78
N ALA A 36 -9.01 6.17 -1.01
CA ALA A 36 -10.31 5.70 -1.44
C ALA A 36 -11.43 6.60 -0.87
N GLU A 37 -12.42 6.91 -1.69
CA GLU A 37 -13.67 7.52 -1.26
C GLU A 37 -14.85 6.81 -1.92
N GLY A 38 -15.61 6.06 -1.11
CA GLY A 38 -16.61 5.13 -1.63
C GLY A 38 -15.96 4.11 -2.56
N THR A 39 -16.39 4.09 -3.82
CA THR A 39 -15.89 3.18 -4.87
C THR A 39 -14.85 3.82 -5.78
N LYS A 40 -14.35 5.01 -5.45
CA LYS A 40 -13.41 5.77 -6.29
C LYS A 40 -12.04 5.88 -5.63
N PHE A 41 -11.00 5.80 -6.45
CA PHE A 41 -9.71 6.35 -6.08
C PHE A 41 -9.74 7.87 -6.24
N MET A 42 -9.10 8.55 -5.30
CA MET A 42 -9.01 10.00 -5.23
C MET A 42 -7.54 10.40 -5.04
N LEU A 43 -7.17 11.57 -5.56
CA LEU A 43 -5.87 12.18 -5.36
C LEU A 43 -6.10 13.69 -5.24
N ASP A 44 -5.62 14.29 -4.15
CA ASP A 44 -5.71 15.73 -3.90
C ASP A 44 -7.13 16.30 -4.10
N GLY A 45 -8.13 15.58 -3.59
CA GLY A 45 -9.55 15.97 -3.65
C GLY A 45 -10.25 15.68 -4.98
N GLN A 46 -9.56 15.14 -5.99
CA GLN A 46 -10.11 14.87 -7.32
C GLN A 46 -10.19 13.36 -7.61
N PRO A 47 -11.18 12.89 -8.40
CA PRO A 47 -11.22 11.51 -8.87
C PRO A 47 -9.94 11.13 -9.62
N PHE A 48 -9.28 10.08 -9.16
CA PHE A 48 -8.04 9.57 -9.73
C PHE A 48 -8.30 8.31 -10.55
N CYS A 49 -8.77 8.50 -11.79
CA CYS A 49 -8.85 7.41 -12.76
C CYS A 49 -7.48 7.23 -13.45
N PHE A 50 -6.98 6.00 -13.46
CA PHE A 50 -5.65 5.69 -13.98
C PHE A 50 -5.62 4.41 -14.82
N GLY A 51 -4.75 4.42 -15.83
CA GLY A 51 -4.13 3.20 -16.36
C GLY A 51 -2.84 2.93 -15.60
N GLY A 52 -2.48 1.66 -15.45
CA GLY A 52 -1.29 1.25 -14.70
C GLY A 52 -0.56 0.09 -15.35
N MET A 53 0.60 -0.26 -14.79
CA MET A 53 1.47 -1.34 -15.25
C MET A 53 1.93 -2.20 -14.06
N ASN A 54 2.14 -3.49 -14.31
CA ASN A 54 2.91 -4.35 -13.42
C ASN A 54 4.31 -4.52 -14.02
N ALA A 55 5.35 -4.13 -13.28
CA ALA A 55 6.73 -4.36 -13.66
C ALA A 55 7.54 -4.71 -12.42
N TYR A 56 7.49 -5.99 -12.05
CA TYR A 56 8.12 -6.53 -10.83
C TYR A 56 9.65 -6.35 -10.79
N TRP A 57 10.26 -6.25 -11.96
CA TRP A 57 11.71 -6.22 -12.17
C TRP A 57 12.33 -4.82 -12.05
N ILE A 58 11.54 -3.74 -12.00
CA ILE A 58 12.10 -2.37 -11.96
C ILE A 58 13.05 -2.15 -10.76
N PRO A 59 12.74 -2.60 -9.53
CA PRO A 59 13.64 -2.49 -8.40
C PRO A 59 14.88 -3.39 -8.48
N GLN A 60 14.97 -4.23 -9.52
CA GLN A 60 16.12 -5.08 -9.82
C GLN A 60 17.10 -4.42 -10.82
N LEU A 61 16.75 -3.26 -11.37
CA LEU A 61 17.61 -2.52 -12.27
C LEU A 61 18.84 -1.99 -11.55
N VAL A 62 19.93 -1.87 -12.30
CA VAL A 62 21.27 -1.62 -11.74
C VAL A 62 21.80 -0.24 -12.11
N THR A 63 21.44 0.29 -13.28
CA THR A 63 21.98 1.57 -13.76
C THR A 63 20.91 2.64 -13.95
N ASP A 64 21.30 3.90 -13.76
CA ASP A 64 20.43 5.06 -13.98
C ASP A 64 19.82 5.10 -15.39
N ALA A 65 20.55 4.62 -16.40
CA ALA A 65 20.05 4.54 -17.77
C ALA A 65 18.92 3.51 -17.90
N GLN A 66 19.01 2.36 -17.23
CA GLN A 66 17.94 1.37 -17.21
C GLN A 66 16.70 1.91 -16.51
N TYR A 67 16.87 2.56 -15.35
CA TYR A 67 15.75 3.22 -14.66
C TYR A 67 15.10 4.27 -15.56
N THR A 68 15.89 5.15 -16.17
CA THR A 68 15.39 6.19 -17.07
C THR A 68 14.59 5.60 -18.23
N GLN A 69 15.14 4.59 -18.90
CA GLN A 69 14.45 3.90 -19.99
C GLN A 69 13.12 3.26 -19.55
N ALA A 70 13.11 2.56 -18.40
CA ALA A 70 11.90 1.93 -17.90
C ALA A 70 10.81 2.96 -17.56
N PHE A 71 11.18 4.07 -16.94
CA PHE A 71 10.22 5.12 -16.57
C PHE A 71 9.78 5.98 -17.76
N ASP A 72 10.64 6.17 -18.78
CA ASP A 72 10.24 6.76 -20.06
C ASP A 72 9.18 5.89 -20.76
N MET A 73 9.36 4.56 -20.78
CA MET A 73 8.34 3.65 -21.31
C MET A 73 7.01 3.74 -20.55
N LEU A 74 7.03 3.82 -19.21
CA LEU A 74 5.81 3.99 -18.42
C LEU A 74 5.10 5.30 -18.74
N LYS A 75 5.86 6.38 -18.94
CA LYS A 75 5.34 7.68 -19.35
C LYS A 75 4.72 7.62 -20.75
N ASP A 76 5.38 6.97 -21.71
CA ASP A 76 4.88 6.81 -23.08
C ASP A 76 3.57 6.00 -23.13
N LEU A 77 3.42 5.03 -22.22
CA LEU A 77 2.17 4.28 -22.01
C LEU A 77 1.10 5.06 -21.22
N ASN A 78 1.39 6.28 -20.77
CA ASN A 78 0.53 7.08 -19.90
C ASN A 78 0.13 6.32 -18.60
N ALA A 79 1.04 5.48 -18.08
CA ALA A 79 0.83 4.77 -16.83
C ALA A 79 0.98 5.74 -15.66
N LYS A 80 -0.06 5.85 -14.81
CA LYS A 80 -0.02 6.69 -13.60
C LYS A 80 0.25 5.90 -12.33
N VAL A 81 0.12 4.57 -12.40
CA VAL A 81 0.34 3.66 -11.28
C VAL A 81 1.22 2.50 -11.74
N LEU A 82 2.27 2.23 -10.98
CA LEU A 82 3.14 1.09 -11.15
C LEU A 82 3.00 0.16 -9.94
N ARG A 83 2.67 -1.11 -10.21
CA ARG A 83 2.78 -2.18 -9.22
C ARG A 83 4.12 -2.91 -9.40
N THR A 84 4.90 -3.01 -8.33
CA THR A 84 6.24 -3.62 -8.33
C THR A 84 6.61 -4.28 -7.00
N TRP A 85 7.65 -5.11 -6.98
CA TRP A 85 8.02 -5.96 -5.83
C TRP A 85 8.99 -5.23 -4.91
N ALA A 86 8.56 -5.03 -3.67
CA ALA A 86 9.40 -4.56 -2.57
C ALA A 86 9.86 -5.70 -1.67
N PHE A 87 10.08 -6.86 -2.28
CA PHE A 87 10.69 -8.03 -1.66
C PHE A 87 11.75 -8.61 -2.60
N SER A 88 12.79 -9.17 -2.00
CA SER A 88 13.75 -10.05 -2.65
C SER A 88 14.48 -10.78 -1.53
N MET A 89 14.11 -12.03 -1.31
CA MET A 89 14.60 -12.85 -0.21
C MET A 89 15.54 -13.92 -0.74
N VAL A 90 16.65 -14.12 -0.03
CA VAL A 90 17.64 -15.15 -0.36
C VAL A 90 18.10 -15.84 0.91
N GLU A 91 18.47 -17.11 0.84
CA GLU A 91 19.10 -17.86 1.95
C GLU A 91 20.63 -17.80 1.89
N THR A 92 21.18 -17.36 0.75
CA THR A 92 22.62 -17.19 0.55
C THR A 92 22.89 -15.89 -0.21
N VAL A 93 23.94 -15.17 0.19
CA VAL A 93 24.34 -13.93 -0.51
C VAL A 93 24.71 -14.24 -1.97
N PRO A 94 24.09 -13.59 -2.96
CA PRO A 94 24.36 -13.86 -4.37
C PRO A 94 25.74 -13.36 -4.79
N THR A 95 26.45 -14.13 -5.62
CA THR A 95 27.85 -13.88 -6.03
C THR A 95 28.05 -12.72 -7.01
N ASN A 96 26.98 -12.21 -7.65
CA ASN A 96 27.05 -11.25 -8.77
C ASN A 96 26.42 -9.87 -8.46
N SER A 97 26.39 -9.44 -7.20
CA SER A 97 25.74 -8.18 -6.78
C SER A 97 24.28 -8.06 -7.26
N LEU A 98 23.60 -9.20 -7.41
CA LEU A 98 22.16 -9.26 -7.67
C LEU A 98 21.42 -8.60 -6.52
N THR A 99 20.23 -8.05 -6.82
CA THR A 99 19.45 -7.37 -5.79
C THR A 99 18.88 -8.39 -4.82
N TYR A 100 19.10 -8.18 -3.54
CA TYR A 100 18.36 -8.87 -2.48
C TYR A 100 18.11 -7.89 -1.34
N TYR A 101 16.96 -7.98 -0.70
CA TYR A 101 16.54 -7.11 0.39
C TYR A 101 16.66 -7.79 1.74
N GLN A 102 16.47 -9.12 1.79
CA GLN A 102 16.58 -9.90 3.02
C GLN A 102 17.44 -11.13 2.78
N LEU A 103 18.40 -11.35 3.67
CA LEU A 103 19.12 -12.62 3.80
C LEU A 103 18.50 -13.38 4.96
N TRP A 104 17.95 -14.55 4.69
CA TRP A 104 17.28 -15.41 5.65
C TRP A 104 18.21 -16.50 6.15
N GLU A 105 18.21 -16.71 7.47
CA GLU A 105 18.97 -17.71 8.21
C GLU A 105 18.03 -18.39 9.22
N GLY A 106 17.33 -19.42 8.74
CA GLY A 106 16.23 -20.05 9.49
C GLY A 106 15.10 -19.05 9.77
N ASP A 107 14.64 -18.97 11.01
CA ASP A 107 13.54 -18.08 11.44
C ASP A 107 13.97 -16.61 11.64
N SER A 108 15.17 -16.23 11.18
CA SER A 108 15.72 -14.89 11.34
C SER A 108 16.23 -14.34 10.01
N PHE A 109 16.27 -13.02 9.87
CA PHE A 109 16.79 -12.38 8.67
C PHE A 109 17.57 -11.11 8.97
N THR A 110 18.46 -10.76 8.05
CA THR A 110 19.14 -9.46 8.00
C THR A 110 18.66 -8.67 6.78
N VAL A 111 18.40 -7.38 6.97
CA VAL A 111 18.01 -6.48 5.86
C VAL A 111 19.25 -5.93 5.17
N ASN A 112 19.31 -6.07 3.84
CA ASN A 112 20.32 -5.41 3.01
C ASN A 112 19.86 -4.00 2.66
N THR A 113 20.39 -3.01 3.38
CA THR A 113 20.13 -1.59 3.12
C THR A 113 21.19 -0.94 2.21
N GLY A 114 22.10 -1.72 1.60
CA GLY A 114 23.20 -1.19 0.80
C GLY A 114 22.88 -1.03 -0.69
N ALA A 115 23.93 -0.76 -1.48
CA ALA A 115 23.85 -0.43 -2.91
C ALA A 115 23.20 -1.49 -3.82
N ASN A 116 23.25 -2.77 -3.44
CA ASN A 116 22.52 -3.85 -4.13
C ASN A 116 21.32 -4.36 -3.32
N GLY A 117 20.85 -3.59 -2.34
CA GLY A 117 19.68 -3.86 -1.52
C GLY A 117 18.65 -2.77 -1.68
N LEU A 118 18.12 -2.28 -0.56
CA LEU A 118 17.04 -1.30 -0.55
C LEU A 118 17.37 0.02 -1.26
N GLU A 119 18.64 0.40 -1.47
CA GLU A 119 18.98 1.58 -2.28
C GLU A 119 18.45 1.47 -3.73
N ARG A 120 18.27 0.25 -4.27
CA ARG A 120 17.63 0.05 -5.59
C ARG A 120 16.12 0.31 -5.53
N MET A 121 15.48 0.00 -4.40
CA MET A 121 14.10 0.41 -4.15
C MET A 121 14.01 1.93 -3.97
N ASP A 122 14.94 2.56 -3.25
CA ASP A 122 14.97 4.01 -3.08
C ASP A 122 15.09 4.72 -4.43
N LYS A 123 15.92 4.18 -5.34
CA LYS A 123 15.99 4.69 -6.73
C LYS A 123 14.66 4.54 -7.46
N THR A 124 13.95 3.42 -7.27
CA THR A 124 12.62 3.21 -7.85
C THR A 124 11.62 4.25 -7.34
N VAL A 125 11.62 4.55 -6.04
CA VAL A 125 10.77 5.58 -5.42
C VAL A 125 11.11 6.97 -5.99
N ALA A 126 12.38 7.34 -6.02
CA ALA A 126 12.83 8.63 -6.56
C ALA A 126 12.46 8.80 -8.05
N MET A 127 12.53 7.72 -8.84
CA MET A 127 12.10 7.74 -10.23
C MET A 127 10.58 7.86 -10.36
N ALA A 128 9.81 7.18 -9.51
CA ALA A 128 8.37 7.32 -9.48
C ALA A 128 7.93 8.74 -9.12
N GLU A 129 8.60 9.38 -8.17
CA GLU A 129 8.39 10.80 -7.85
C GLU A 129 8.71 11.69 -9.05
N LYS A 130 9.89 11.52 -9.67
CA LYS A 130 10.32 12.30 -10.85
C LYS A 130 9.35 12.21 -12.03
N TYR A 131 8.73 11.04 -12.22
CA TYR A 131 7.80 10.78 -13.34
C TYR A 131 6.32 10.95 -12.95
N ASN A 132 6.04 11.34 -11.71
CA ASN A 132 4.68 11.46 -11.17
C ASN A 132 3.85 10.17 -11.28
N ILE A 133 4.47 9.03 -10.96
CA ILE A 133 3.87 7.70 -10.92
C ILE A 133 3.65 7.30 -9.46
N LYS A 134 2.48 6.72 -9.15
CA LYS A 134 2.18 6.19 -7.82
C LYS A 134 2.57 4.71 -7.74
N LEU A 135 3.08 4.27 -6.60
CA LEU A 135 3.56 2.90 -6.43
C LEU A 135 2.56 2.06 -5.63
N ILE A 136 2.35 0.83 -6.11
CA ILE A 136 1.82 -0.28 -5.31
C ILE A 136 2.98 -1.22 -5.05
N LEU A 137 3.40 -1.30 -3.79
CA LEU A 137 4.51 -2.14 -3.35
C LEU A 137 3.96 -3.41 -2.71
N ALA A 138 4.31 -4.57 -3.28
CA ALA A 138 4.08 -5.86 -2.63
C ALA A 138 5.28 -6.21 -1.74
N PHE A 139 5.04 -6.78 -0.56
CA PHE A 139 6.09 -7.05 0.44
C PHE A 139 6.45 -8.53 0.60
N THR A 140 5.72 -9.42 -0.07
CA THR A 140 6.04 -10.84 -0.17
C THR A 140 5.36 -11.42 -1.41
N ASN A 141 5.72 -12.65 -1.75
CA ASN A 141 5.13 -13.40 -2.86
C ASN A 141 4.43 -14.65 -2.33
N ASN A 142 3.36 -15.08 -2.99
CA ASN A 142 2.81 -16.41 -2.75
C ASN A 142 3.66 -17.50 -3.40
N TRP A 143 4.39 -17.15 -4.47
CA TRP A 143 5.20 -18.06 -5.25
C TRP A 143 6.67 -17.96 -4.87
N ASP A 144 7.46 -18.98 -5.17
CA ASP A 144 8.88 -19.09 -4.78
C ASP A 144 9.80 -18.06 -5.45
N ASP A 145 9.33 -17.38 -6.50
CA ASP A 145 10.12 -16.35 -7.18
C ASP A 145 10.52 -15.23 -6.21
N TYR A 146 11.83 -14.99 -6.11
CA TYR A 146 12.47 -14.05 -5.17
C TYR A 146 12.24 -14.42 -3.69
N GLY A 147 12.15 -15.73 -3.41
CA GLY A 147 11.96 -16.33 -2.09
C GLY A 147 10.49 -16.64 -1.84
N GLY A 148 9.64 -15.62 -1.74
CA GLY A 148 8.22 -15.86 -1.46
C GLY A 148 7.94 -16.37 -0.04
N ALA A 149 6.66 -16.59 0.26
CA ALA A 149 6.17 -16.83 1.60
C ALA A 149 6.54 -18.20 2.18
N ASP A 150 6.76 -19.21 1.33
CA ASP A 150 7.13 -20.56 1.78
C ASP A 150 8.61 -20.66 2.18
N HIS A 151 9.38 -19.59 1.98
CA HIS A 151 10.79 -19.43 2.35
C HIS A 151 11.02 -18.44 3.50
N ALA A 152 9.93 -18.00 4.17
CA ALA A 152 9.93 -17.02 5.26
C ALA A 152 9.43 -17.61 6.58
#